data_AF-A0A545T2A3-F1
#
_entry.id   AF-A0A545T2A3-F1
#
_cell.length_a   1.000
_cell.length_b   1.000
_cell.length_c   1.000
_cell.angle_alpha   90.00
_cell.angle_beta   90.00
_cell.angle_gamma   90.00
#
_symmetry.space_group_name_H-M   'P 1'
#
loop_
_entity.id
_entity.type
_entity.pdbx_description
1 polymer ?
#
loop_
_entity_poly.entity_id
_entity_poly.type
_entity_poly.pdbx_seq_one_letter_code
_entity_poly.pdbx_strand_id
1 'polypeptide(L)'
;MIEFRYQEERAVALYFAELLGDAKASDLLETGVVSTSEDATHLSKFFWAMVNKSAAEKAKGKNIKLPCEGSSEYWTEKLYNSIGGYLESVGFGKEWDTEVDNA
;
A
#
# COMPACT_ATOMS: atom_id res chain seq x y z
N MET A 1 -8.34 13.04 -0.04
CA MET A 1 -8.53 11.59 -0.22
C MET A 1 -7.19 11.04 -0.71
N ILE A 2 -6.91 9.74 -0.62
CA ILE A 2 -5.74 9.16 -1.28
C ILE A 2 -5.90 9.43 -2.78
N GLU A 3 -5.06 10.30 -3.33
CA GLU A 3 -5.08 10.64 -4.74
C GLU A 3 -4.26 9.60 -5.51
N PHE A 4 -4.94 8.65 -6.13
CA PHE A 4 -4.31 7.69 -7.02
C PHE A 4 -4.13 8.31 -8.40
N ARG A 5 -2.90 8.28 -8.92
CA ARG A 5 -2.59 8.85 -10.24
C ARG A 5 -3.16 7.99 -11.37
N TYR A 6 -3.29 6.68 -11.14
CA TYR A 6 -3.85 5.71 -12.06
C TYR A 6 -4.92 4.88 -11.35
N GLN A 7 -5.99 4.50 -12.05
CA GLN A 7 -7.06 3.68 -11.45
C GLN A 7 -6.53 2.31 -11.01
N GLU A 8 -5.51 1.83 -11.72
CA GLU A 8 -4.77 0.60 -11.47
C GLU A 8 -4.02 0.62 -10.13
N GLU A 9 -3.57 1.78 -9.63
CA GLU A 9 -2.92 1.87 -8.32
C GLU A 9 -3.88 1.38 -7.22
N ARG A 10 -5.11 1.89 -7.23
CA ARG A 10 -6.15 1.47 -6.28
C ARG A 10 -6.51 -0.01 -6.45
N ALA A 11 -6.65 -0.47 -7.69
CA ALA A 11 -6.95 -1.87 -7.97
C ALA A 11 -5.86 -2.82 -7.45
N VAL A 12 -4.59 -2.47 -7.65
CA VAL A 12 -3.46 -3.25 -7.12
C VAL A 12 -3.43 -3.22 -5.60
N ALA A 13 -3.61 -2.05 -4.98
CA ALA A 13 -3.65 -1.94 -3.52
C ALA A 13 -4.78 -2.79 -2.92
N LEU A 14 -5.99 -2.73 -3.48
CA LEU A 14 -7.12 -3.55 -3.04
C LEU A 14 -6.84 -5.06 -3.24
N TYR A 15 -6.25 -5.44 -4.37
CA TYR A 15 -5.83 -6.82 -4.61
C TYR A 15 -4.83 -7.32 -3.54
N PHE A 16 -3.88 -6.48 -3.13
CA PHE A 16 -2.96 -6.84 -2.05
C PHE A 16 -3.65 -6.91 -0.68
N ALA A 17 -4.62 -6.04 -0.40
CA ALA A 17 -5.40 -6.11 0.83
C ALA A 17 -6.18 -7.43 0.93
N GLU A 18 -6.81 -7.87 -0.16
CA GLU A 18 -7.43 -9.20 -0.25
C GLU A 18 -6.40 -10.33 -0.09
N LEU A 19 -5.26 -10.26 -0.79
CA LEU A 19 -4.20 -11.27 -0.74
C LEU A 19 -3.59 -11.43 0.66
N LEU A 20 -3.53 -10.35 1.44
CA LEU A 20 -3.01 -10.33 2.80
C LEU A 20 -4.10 -10.58 3.86
N GLY A 21 -5.38 -10.62 3.47
CA GLY A 21 -6.50 -10.76 4.40
C GLY A 21 -6.71 -9.53 5.28
N ASP A 22 -6.32 -8.34 4.80
CA ASP A 22 -6.35 -7.10 5.56
C ASP A 22 -7.60 -6.27 5.24
N ALA A 23 -8.69 -6.59 5.95
CA ALA A 23 -9.98 -5.92 5.75
C ALA A 23 -9.95 -4.42 6.12
N LYS A 24 -9.11 -4.02 7.08
CA LYS A 24 -8.99 -2.60 7.46
C LYS A 24 -8.27 -1.81 6.38
N ALA A 25 -7.22 -2.37 5.77
CA ALA A 25 -6.58 -1.75 4.62
C ALA A 25 -7.54 -1.64 3.42
N SER A 26 -8.35 -2.67 3.14
CA SER A 26 -9.39 -2.59 2.09
C SER A 26 -10.34 -1.42 2.32
N ASP A 27 -10.88 -1.27 3.53
CA ASP A 27 -11.80 -0.17 3.87
C ASP A 27 -11.14 1.22 3.73
N LEU A 28 -9.90 1.37 4.18
CA LEU A 28 -9.14 2.62 4.04
C LEU A 28 -8.85 2.96 2.56
N LEU A 29 -8.58 1.96 1.73
CA LEU A 29 -8.34 2.13 0.29
C LEU A 29 -9.65 2.38 -0.48
N GLU A 30 -10.77 1.82 0.00
CA GLU A 30 -12.08 2.04 -0.58
C GLU A 30 -12.60 3.45 -0.27
N THR A 31 -12.53 3.86 0.99
CA THR A 31 -12.93 5.21 1.42
C THR A 31 -11.93 6.27 0.96
N GLY A 32 -10.65 5.92 0.86
CA GLY A 32 -9.56 6.83 0.56
C GLY A 32 -9.33 7.89 1.64
N VAL A 33 -9.82 7.65 2.86
CA VAL A 33 -9.78 8.61 3.96
C VAL A 33 -9.10 7.99 5.18
N VAL A 34 -8.00 8.59 5.60
CA VAL A 34 -7.32 8.30 6.86
C VAL A 34 -7.64 9.41 7.84
N SER A 35 -8.33 9.08 8.94
CA SER A 35 -8.82 10.07 9.91
C SER A 35 -8.04 10.06 11.22
N THR A 36 -7.33 8.98 11.50
CA THR A 36 -6.64 8.77 12.77
C THR A 36 -5.20 8.32 12.57
N SER A 37 -4.37 8.55 13.58
CA SER A 37 -3.00 8.03 13.66
C SER A 37 -2.98 6.49 13.58
N GLU A 38 -4.01 5.82 14.11
CA GLU A 38 -4.15 4.37 14.02
C GLU A 38 -4.40 3.91 12.57
N ASP A 39 -5.25 4.62 11.83
CA ASP A 39 -5.51 4.34 10.41
C ASP A 39 -4.25 4.57 9.57
N ALA A 40 -3.52 5.65 9.85
CA ALA A 40 -2.27 5.94 9.17
C ALA A 40 -1.23 4.84 9.43
N THR A 41 -1.03 4.48 10.70
CA THR A 41 -0.12 3.40 11.09
C THR A 41 -0.52 2.08 10.43
N HIS A 42 -1.81 1.77 10.38
CA HIS A 42 -2.31 0.55 9.73
C HIS A 42 -2.03 0.56 8.23
N LEU A 43 -2.30 1.66 7.55
CA LEU A 43 -2.05 1.80 6.11
C LEU A 43 -0.56 1.73 5.77
N SER A 44 0.30 2.32 6.60
CA SER A 44 1.77 2.21 6.47
C SER A 44 2.24 0.76 6.60
N LYS A 45 1.77 0.03 7.63
CA LYS A 45 2.09 -1.39 7.82
C LYS A 45 1.62 -2.24 6.66
N PHE A 46 0.40 -1.99 6.18
CA PHE A 46 -0.16 -2.66 5.02
C PHE A 46 0.74 -2.46 3.78
N PHE A 47 1.20 -1.23 3.52
CA PHE A 47 2.09 -0.94 2.41
C PHE A 47 3.38 -1.78 2.48
N TRP A 48 4.03 -1.82 3.63
CA TRP A 48 5.25 -2.61 3.82
C TRP A 48 5.01 -4.12 3.75
N ALA A 49 3.85 -4.60 4.23
CA ALA A 49 3.45 -5.99 4.05
C ALA A 49 3.29 -6.37 2.57
N MET A 50 2.76 -5.47 1.73
CA MET A 50 2.69 -5.64 0.28
C MET A 50 4.08 -5.72 -0.37
N VAL A 51 5.00 -4.83 0.02
CA VAL A 51 6.40 -4.85 -0.45
C VAL A 51 7.07 -6.18 -0.08
N ASN A 52 6.95 -6.59 1.19
CA ASN A 52 7.50 -7.84 1.69
C ASN A 52 6.91 -9.08 0.99
N LYS A 53 5.60 -9.09 0.74
CA LYS A 53 4.93 -10.16 -0.01
C LYS A 53 5.47 -10.26 -1.44
N SER A 54 5.66 -9.12 -2.10
CA SER A 54 6.19 -9.02 -3.46
C SER A 54 7.64 -9.55 -3.53
N ALA A 55 8.49 -9.11 -2.61
CA ALA A 55 9.87 -9.58 -2.51
C ALA A 55 9.95 -11.08 -2.21
N ALA A 56 9.11 -11.59 -1.30
CA ALA A 56 9.09 -12.99 -0.93
C ALA A 56 8.66 -13.93 -2.07
N GLU A 57 7.68 -13.53 -2.90
CA GLU A 57 7.30 -14.34 -4.07
C GLU A 57 8.39 -14.30 -5.14
N LYS A 58 8.98 -13.13 -5.39
CA LYS A 58 10.11 -12.99 -6.33
C LYS A 58 11.29 -13.87 -5.93
N ALA A 59 11.65 -13.91 -4.64
CA ALA A 59 12.72 -14.75 -4.13
C ALA A 59 12.48 -16.25 -4.36
N LYS A 60 11.22 -16.68 -4.49
CA LYS A 60 10.82 -18.06 -4.84
C LYS A 60 10.79 -18.30 -6.36
N GLY A 61 11.22 -17.34 -7.17
CA GLY A 61 11.09 -17.39 -8.64
C GLY A 61 9.65 -17.28 -9.13
N LYS A 62 8.74 -16.73 -8.30
CA LYS A 62 7.33 -16.51 -8.65
C LYS A 62 7.06 -15.03 -8.83
N ASN A 63 6.08 -14.71 -9.67
CA ASN A 63 5.55 -13.36 -9.79
C ASN A 63 4.13 -13.34 -9.22
N ILE A 64 3.79 -12.26 -8.52
CA ILE A 64 2.41 -12.00 -8.13
C ILE A 64 1.62 -11.70 -9.40
N LYS A 65 0.53 -12.44 -9.61
CA LYS A 65 -0.40 -12.17 -10.71
C LYS A 65 -1.27 -10.99 -10.33
N LEU A 66 -0.98 -9.83 -10.88
CA LEU A 66 -1.73 -8.60 -10.64
C LEU A 66 -2.97 -8.52 -11.53
N PRO A 67 -3.99 -7.72 -11.15
CA PRO A 67 -5.21 -7.53 -11.93
C PRO A 67 -5.03 -6.64 -13.17
N CYS A 68 -3.83 -6.10 -13.40
CA CYS A 68 -3.50 -5.20 -14.50
C CYS A 68 -2.06 -5.45 -15.00
N GLU A 69 -1.70 -4.80 -16.12
CA GLU A 69 -0.33 -4.86 -16.64
C GLU A 69 0.67 -4.22 -15.67
N GLY A 70 1.91 -4.73 -15.65
CA GLY A 70 2.98 -4.27 -14.78
C GLY A 70 3.40 -5.30 -13.73
N SER A 71 4.58 -5.10 -13.13
CA SER A 71 5.09 -5.97 -12.07
C SER A 71 4.69 -5.44 -10.68
N SER A 72 4.77 -6.31 -9.68
CA SER A 72 4.57 -5.91 -8.28
C SER A 72 5.50 -4.77 -7.86
N GLU A 73 6.75 -4.79 -8.31
CA GLU A 73 7.75 -3.75 -7.99
C GLU A 73 7.36 -2.39 -8.58
N TYR A 74 6.94 -2.38 -9.85
CA TYR A 74 6.47 -1.16 -10.51
C TYR A 74 5.32 -0.53 -9.73
N TRP A 75 4.31 -1.33 -9.37
CA TRP A 75 3.14 -0.81 -8.66
C TRP A 75 3.43 -0.45 -7.20
N THR A 76 4.32 -1.18 -6.51
CA THR A 76 4.75 -0.79 -5.16
C THR A 76 5.47 0.57 -5.16
N GLU A 77 6.25 0.89 -6.19
CA GLU A 77 6.90 2.19 -6.33
C GLU A 77 5.88 3.31 -6.57
N LYS A 78 4.84 3.06 -7.37
CA LYS A 78 3.75 4.02 -7.56
C LYS A 78 2.98 4.24 -6.26
N LEU A 79 2.62 3.16 -5.58
CA LEU A 79 1.90 3.20 -4.32
C LEU A 79 2.71 3.83 -3.20
N TYR A 80 4.04 3.71 -3.20
CA TYR A 80 4.90 4.44 -2.27
C TYR A 80 4.66 5.94 -2.35
N ASN A 81 4.65 6.48 -3.57
CA ASN A 81 4.42 7.91 -3.80
C ASN A 81 2.98 8.33 -3.47
N SER A 82 1.98 7.54 -3.88
CA SER A 82 0.58 7.87 -3.66
C SER A 82 0.16 7.77 -2.18
N ILE A 83 0.54 6.70 -1.48
CA ILE A 83 0.19 6.47 -0.07
C ILE A 83 1.06 7.32 0.85
N GLY A 84 2.38 7.29 0.68
CA GLY A 84 3.32 8.07 1.50
C GLY A 84 3.07 9.56 1.35
N GLY A 85 2.98 10.06 0.11
CA GLY A 85 2.68 11.46 -0.15
C GLY A 85 1.33 11.90 0.39
N TYR A 86 0.30 11.04 0.34
CA TYR A 86 -0.97 11.32 0.97
C TYR A 86 -0.84 11.43 2.50
N LEU A 87 -0.25 10.44 3.17
CA LEU A 87 -0.10 10.43 4.64
C LEU A 87 0.70 11.64 5.13
N GLU A 88 1.77 12.01 4.45
CA GLU A 88 2.52 13.23 4.72
C GLU A 88 1.64 14.48 4.57
N SER A 89 0.88 14.59 3.47
CA SER A 89 0.04 15.76 3.19
C SER A 89 -1.08 15.99 4.20
N VAL A 90 -1.55 14.94 4.87
CA VAL A 90 -2.60 15.02 5.91
C VAL A 90 -2.03 15.03 7.34
N GLY A 91 -0.72 15.13 7.50
CA GLY A 91 -0.07 15.28 8.81
C GLY A 91 0.31 13.97 9.51
N PHE A 92 0.24 12.83 8.83
CA PHE A 92 0.62 11.51 9.34
C PHE A 92 1.97 11.01 8.80
N GLY A 93 2.86 11.94 8.40
CA GLY A 93 4.20 11.59 7.92
C GLY A 93 5.03 10.83 8.97
N LYS A 94 4.80 11.10 10.26
CA LYS A 94 5.51 10.39 11.34
C LYS A 94 5.16 8.91 11.39
N GLU A 95 3.88 8.56 11.23
CA GLU A 95 3.40 7.18 11.17
C GLU A 95 3.91 6.45 9.93
N TRP A 96 4.09 7.17 8.82
CA TRP A 96 4.74 6.65 7.63
C TRP A 96 6.22 6.35 7.89
N ASP A 97 7.00 7.34 8.33
CA ASP A 97 8.44 7.23 8.59
C ASP A 97 8.77 6.14 9.63
N THR A 98 7.97 6.06 10.69
CA THR A 98 8.18 5.05 11.76
C THR A 98 8.10 3.63 11.21
N GLU A 99 7.18 3.37 10.28
CA GLU A 99 7.02 2.04 9.70
C GLU A 99 8.02 1.80 8.56
N VAL A 100 8.50 2.85 7.87
CA VAL A 100 9.64 2.74 6.95
C VAL A 100 10.88 2.22 7.67
N ASP A 101 11.16 2.74 8.86
CA ASP A 101 12.31 2.32 9.67
C ASP A 101 12.18 0.88 10.22
N ASN A 102 10.96 0.34 10.30
CA ASN A 102 10.68 -1.00 10.84
C ASN A 102 10.55 -2.10 9.76
N ALA A 103 10.53 -1.73 8.48
CA ALA A 103 10.32 -2.63 7.34
C ALA A 103 11.61 -3.27 6.83
#